data_AF-A0A847E7F7-F1
#
_entry.id   AF-A0A847E7F7-F1
#
_cell.length_a   1.000
_cell.length_b   1.000
_cell.length_c   1.000
_cell.angle_alpha   90.00
_cell.angle_beta   90.00
_cell.angle_gamma   90.00
#
_symmetry.space_group_name_H-M   'P 1'
#
loop_
_entity.id
_entity.type
_entity.pdbx_description
1 polymer ?
#
loop_
_entity_poly.entity_id
_entity_poly.type
_entity_poly.pdbx_seq_one_letter_code
_entity_poly.pdbx_strand_id
1 'polypeptide(L)'
;MSIWKKKNRILITCPKGVAPYLKSEIEALGFPVVNEIDTAVSTEGTLEDTMLLNLHLRTAQRVLYQLQIFKVISPGALYERINAIPWETLLYDSGPNAYVCVTSTVDHPLITDSRFANVKAKDAIVDRIRDKSGIRPDSGPEKDKAVVHIYWRNDQAMVYLDTSGDRLSRRGYRKIPLAAPMQENLAASLILATGWQGRTPFVNPMCGSGTLAIEAAMIALHRAPGLGRNNYGFMYIKDFPYAL
;
A
#
# COMPACT_ATOMS: atom_id res chain seq x y z
N MET A 1 -18.60 8.78 -12.65
CA MET A 1 -18.33 9.02 -11.21
C MET A 1 -16.83 8.86 -11.00
N SER A 2 -16.16 9.83 -10.40
CA SER A 2 -14.70 9.82 -10.19
C SER A 2 -14.26 8.58 -9.40
N ILE A 3 -13.09 8.01 -9.73
CA ILE A 3 -12.49 6.90 -8.99
C ILE A 3 -12.31 7.25 -7.50
N TRP A 4 -12.08 8.54 -7.22
CA TRP A 4 -11.88 9.08 -5.88
C TRP A 4 -13.07 8.88 -4.93
N LYS A 5 -14.29 8.87 -5.46
CA LYS A 5 -15.53 8.70 -4.67
C LYS A 5 -16.13 7.30 -4.78
N LYS A 6 -15.55 6.41 -5.58
CA LYS A 6 -16.08 5.06 -5.78
C LYS A 6 -15.70 4.18 -4.60
N LYS A 7 -16.70 3.61 -3.90
CA LYS A 7 -16.45 2.60 -2.86
C LYS A 7 -15.99 1.29 -3.48
N ASN A 8 -14.94 0.71 -2.91
CA ASN A 8 -14.44 -0.61 -3.23
C ASN A 8 -13.77 -1.24 -2.01
N ARG A 9 -13.37 -2.51 -2.12
CA ARG A 9 -12.60 -3.18 -1.09
C ARG A 9 -11.19 -2.58 -1.00
N ILE A 10 -10.72 -2.37 0.23
CA ILE A 10 -9.37 -1.92 0.55
C ILE A 10 -8.71 -3.01 1.37
N LEU A 11 -7.58 -3.51 0.91
CA LEU A 11 -6.77 -4.50 1.62
C LEU A 11 -5.61 -3.78 2.32
N ILE A 12 -5.55 -3.86 3.64
CA ILE A 12 -4.44 -3.33 4.42
C ILE A 12 -3.59 -4.49 4.90
N THR A 13 -2.33 -4.51 4.46
CA THR A 13 -1.38 -5.59 4.81
C THR A 13 -0.64 -5.30 6.11
N CYS A 14 -0.27 -6.34 6.85
CA CYS A 14 0.52 -6.25 8.07
C CYS A 14 1.43 -7.49 8.24
N PRO A 15 2.42 -7.44 9.16
CA PRO A 15 3.16 -8.63 9.54
C PRO A 15 2.24 -9.70 10.15
N LYS A 16 2.70 -10.95 10.14
CA LYS A 16 2.02 -12.08 10.79
C LYS A 16 1.76 -11.80 12.28
N GLY A 17 0.59 -12.14 12.80
CA GLY A 17 0.21 -11.92 14.20
C GLY A 17 -0.13 -10.47 14.58
N VAL A 18 -0.06 -9.52 13.64
CA VAL A 18 -0.38 -8.11 13.88
C VAL A 18 -1.83 -7.76 13.52
N ALA A 19 -2.51 -8.62 12.77
CA ALA A 19 -3.87 -8.38 12.26
C ALA A 19 -4.89 -7.89 13.33
N PRO A 20 -4.91 -8.42 14.57
CA PRO A 20 -5.85 -7.94 15.60
C PRO A 20 -5.64 -6.47 15.99
N TYR A 21 -4.40 -5.99 16.01
CA TYR A 21 -4.07 -4.60 16.32
C TYR A 21 -4.42 -3.69 15.13
N LEU A 22 -4.11 -4.13 13.91
CA LEU A 22 -4.48 -3.42 12.70
C LEU A 22 -6.00 -3.26 12.57
N LYS A 23 -6.74 -4.33 12.87
CA LYS A 23 -8.20 -4.32 12.92
C LYS A 23 -8.72 -3.25 13.87
N SER A 24 -8.19 -3.23 15.10
CA SER A 24 -8.59 -2.25 16.11
C SER A 24 -8.31 -0.81 15.65
N GLU A 25 -7.18 -0.57 14.96
CA GLU A 25 -6.89 0.76 14.38
C GLU A 25 -7.89 1.14 13.26
N ILE A 26 -8.26 0.20 12.40
CA ILE A 26 -9.23 0.44 11.32
C ILE A 26 -10.62 0.77 11.87
N GLU A 27 -11.08 0.01 12.87
CA GLU A 27 -12.37 0.25 13.55
C GLU A 27 -12.36 1.59 14.29
N ALA A 28 -11.25 1.94 14.95
CA ALA A 28 -11.10 3.24 15.62
C ALA A 28 -11.12 4.44 14.66
N LEU A 29 -10.75 4.24 13.38
CA LEU A 29 -10.90 5.23 12.32
C LEU A 29 -12.30 5.26 11.69
N GLY A 30 -13.23 4.43 12.18
CA GLY A 30 -14.63 4.40 11.74
C GLY A 30 -14.89 3.56 10.49
N PHE A 31 -13.94 2.70 10.09
CA PHE A 31 -14.09 1.84 8.92
C PHE A 31 -14.55 0.43 9.30
N PRO A 32 -15.49 -0.18 8.54
CA PRO A 32 -15.97 -1.52 8.84
C PRO A 32 -14.93 -2.59 8.47
N VAL A 33 -14.78 -3.61 9.30
CA VAL A 33 -13.90 -4.74 9.00
C VAL A 33 -14.70 -5.80 8.25
N VAL A 34 -14.32 -6.05 6.99
CA VAL A 34 -15.02 -6.99 6.11
C VAL A 34 -14.39 -8.38 6.15
N ASN A 35 -13.08 -8.45 6.33
CA ASN A 35 -12.36 -9.72 6.45
C ASN A 35 -11.06 -9.53 7.22
N GLU A 36 -10.65 -10.54 7.98
CA GLU A 36 -9.39 -10.58 8.72
C GLU A 36 -8.66 -11.87 8.38
N ILE A 37 -7.40 -11.74 7.96
CA ILE A 37 -6.46 -12.86 7.83
C ILE A 37 -5.17 -12.49 8.57
N ASP A 38 -4.33 -13.49 8.81
CA ASP A 38 -3.12 -13.35 9.63
C ASP A 38 -2.12 -12.27 9.17
N THR A 39 -2.17 -11.89 7.88
CA THR A 39 -1.27 -10.90 7.26
C THR A 39 -1.99 -9.68 6.67
N ALA A 40 -3.30 -9.56 6.84
CA ALA A 40 -4.05 -8.43 6.31
C ALA A 40 -5.45 -8.29 6.92
N VAL A 41 -5.94 -7.06 6.93
CA VAL A 41 -7.33 -6.74 7.23
C VAL A 41 -7.95 -6.05 6.03
N SER A 42 -9.13 -6.50 5.60
CA SER A 42 -9.89 -5.89 4.52
C SER A 42 -10.99 -5.00 5.09
N THR A 43 -11.12 -3.81 4.53
CA THR A 43 -12.22 -2.88 4.78
C THR A 43 -12.86 -2.47 3.45
N GLU A 44 -13.85 -1.59 3.51
CA GLU A 44 -14.50 -0.97 2.35
C GLU A 44 -14.47 0.55 2.49
N GLY A 45 -14.14 1.22 1.39
CA GLY A 45 -14.00 2.67 1.37
C GLY A 45 -13.74 3.19 -0.04
N THR A 46 -13.64 4.49 -0.14
CA THR A 46 -13.28 5.22 -1.35
C THR A 46 -11.76 5.34 -1.48
N LEU A 47 -11.26 5.80 -2.63
CA LEU A 47 -9.83 6.05 -2.77
C LEU A 47 -9.38 7.22 -1.87
N GLU A 48 -10.25 8.20 -1.61
CA GLU A 48 -9.98 9.27 -0.64
C GLU A 48 -9.81 8.75 0.79
N ASP A 49 -10.63 7.77 1.20
CA ASP A 49 -10.52 7.15 2.52
C ASP A 49 -9.14 6.52 2.75
N THR A 50 -8.47 6.07 1.68
CA THR A 50 -7.11 5.54 1.78
C THR A 50 -6.10 6.59 2.25
N MET A 51 -6.35 7.89 2.05
CA MET A 51 -5.48 8.95 2.54
C MET A 51 -5.45 8.95 4.07
N LEU A 52 -6.62 8.86 4.70
CA LEU A 52 -6.75 8.77 6.16
C LEU A 52 -6.11 7.48 6.70
N LEU A 53 -6.35 6.34 6.04
CA LEU A 53 -5.73 5.07 6.41
C LEU A 53 -4.19 5.12 6.32
N ASN A 54 -3.63 5.67 5.24
CA ASN A 54 -2.18 5.82 5.08
C ASN A 54 -1.57 6.74 6.13
N LEU A 55 -2.28 7.80 6.51
CA LEU A 55 -1.80 8.77 7.50
C LEU A 55 -1.78 8.19 8.91
N HIS A 56 -2.83 7.45 9.30
CA HIS A 56 -3.08 7.09 10.71
C HIS A 56 -2.66 5.67 11.11
N LEU A 57 -2.62 4.69 10.20
CA LEU A 57 -2.35 3.30 10.57
C LEU A 57 -0.88 3.06 10.93
N ARG A 58 -0.61 2.66 12.18
CA ARG A 58 0.75 2.44 12.71
C ARG A 58 1.21 1.01 12.49
N THR A 59 0.30 0.05 12.46
CA THR A 59 0.65 -1.38 12.34
C THR A 59 0.68 -1.88 10.89
N ALA A 60 0.07 -1.12 9.98
CA ALA A 60 0.02 -1.42 8.55
C ALA A 60 1.38 -1.38 7.84
N GLN A 61 1.56 -2.23 6.83
CA GLN A 61 2.66 -2.20 5.86
C GLN A 61 2.29 -1.41 4.60
N ARG A 62 1.10 -1.65 4.04
CA ARG A 62 0.55 -0.97 2.84
C ARG A 62 -0.97 -0.95 2.86
N VAL A 63 -1.55 0.06 2.23
CA VAL A 63 -2.98 0.24 1.96
C VAL A 63 -3.23 0.07 0.46
N LEU A 64 -3.95 -0.97 0.08
CA LEU A 64 -4.16 -1.37 -1.32
C LEU A 64 -5.64 -1.20 -1.70
N TYR A 65 -5.94 -0.29 -2.63
CA TYR A 65 -7.29 -0.08 -3.14
C TYR A 65 -7.57 -1.02 -4.31
N GLN A 66 -8.55 -1.91 -4.19
CA GLN A 66 -8.84 -2.91 -5.21
C GLN A 66 -9.49 -2.26 -6.44
N LEU A 67 -8.91 -2.45 -7.62
CA LEU A 67 -9.48 -1.99 -8.90
C LEU A 67 -10.38 -3.04 -9.52
N GLN A 68 -9.84 -4.24 -9.70
CA GLN A 68 -10.51 -5.35 -10.35
C GLN A 68 -10.07 -6.69 -9.77
N ILE A 69 -10.94 -7.68 -9.95
CA ILE A 69 -10.70 -9.09 -9.68
C ILE A 69 -11.20 -9.87 -10.88
N PHE A 70 -10.39 -10.81 -11.37
CA PHE A 70 -10.74 -11.60 -12.53
C PHE A 70 -10.04 -12.95 -12.52
N LYS A 71 -10.62 -13.91 -13.23
CA LYS A 71 -10.00 -15.22 -13.43
C LYS A 71 -8.91 -15.15 -14.50
N VAL A 72 -7.75 -15.73 -14.20
CA VAL A 72 -6.59 -15.82 -15.08
C VAL A 72 -5.94 -17.18 -14.94
N ILE A 73 -5.83 -17.91 -16.06
CA ILE A 73 -5.21 -19.23 -16.10
C ILE A 73 -3.85 -19.21 -16.83
N SER A 74 -3.48 -18.09 -17.44
CA SER A 74 -2.22 -17.95 -18.16
C SER A 74 -1.70 -16.51 -18.12
N PRO A 75 -0.38 -16.30 -18.29
CA PRO A 75 0.18 -14.96 -18.32
C PRO A 75 -0.28 -14.10 -19.50
N GLY A 76 -0.62 -14.73 -20.64
CA GLY A 76 -1.26 -14.03 -21.76
C GLY A 76 -2.63 -13.48 -21.36
N ALA A 77 -3.44 -14.29 -20.69
CA ALA A 77 -4.73 -13.82 -20.16
C ALA A 77 -4.55 -12.72 -19.09
N LEU A 78 -3.47 -12.74 -18.31
CA LEU A 78 -3.15 -11.64 -17.39
C LEU A 78 -2.93 -10.33 -18.15
N TYR A 79 -2.12 -10.35 -19.21
CA TYR A 79 -1.84 -9.19 -20.05
C TYR A 79 -3.14 -8.60 -20.61
N GLU A 80 -3.98 -9.43 -21.25
CA GLU A 80 -5.25 -8.98 -21.84
C GLU A 80 -6.17 -8.33 -20.81
N ARG A 81 -6.32 -8.94 -19.63
CA ARG A 81 -7.18 -8.42 -18.56
C ARG A 81 -6.64 -7.12 -17.98
N ILE A 82 -5.32 -6.98 -17.84
CA ILE A 82 -4.71 -5.74 -17.37
C ILE A 82 -4.82 -4.65 -18.44
N ASN A 83 -4.56 -4.95 -19.71
CA ASN A 83 -4.68 -4.00 -20.82
C ASN A 83 -6.12 -3.45 -20.96
N ALA A 84 -7.13 -4.26 -20.63
CA ALA A 84 -8.54 -3.85 -20.69
C ALA A 84 -8.94 -2.78 -19.64
N ILE A 85 -8.16 -2.59 -18.57
CA ILE A 85 -8.43 -1.54 -17.57
C ILE A 85 -8.15 -0.16 -18.22
N PRO A 86 -9.02 0.85 -18.07
CA PRO A 86 -8.84 2.17 -18.69
C PRO A 86 -7.77 3.00 -17.97
N TRP A 87 -6.51 2.56 -17.99
CA TRP A 87 -5.38 3.18 -17.30
C TRP A 87 -5.17 4.65 -17.66
N GLU A 88 -5.51 5.05 -18.88
CA GLU A 88 -5.49 6.44 -19.37
C GLU A 88 -6.41 7.40 -18.57
N THR A 89 -7.38 6.83 -17.85
CA THR A 89 -8.29 7.56 -16.95
C THR A 89 -7.82 7.56 -15.49
N LEU A 90 -6.85 6.71 -15.14
CA LEU A 90 -6.38 6.49 -13.77
C LEU A 90 -4.98 7.03 -13.52
N LEU A 91 -4.10 6.99 -14.52
CA LEU A 91 -2.69 7.36 -14.42
C LEU A 91 -2.37 8.54 -15.34
N TYR A 92 -1.34 9.29 -14.99
CA TYR A 92 -0.79 10.33 -15.86
C TYR A 92 -0.07 9.69 -17.06
N ASP A 93 -0.35 10.18 -18.26
CA ASP A 93 0.26 9.74 -19.52
C ASP A 93 1.50 10.58 -19.91
N SER A 94 1.61 11.80 -19.38
CA SER A 94 2.66 12.77 -19.68
C SER A 94 3.02 13.63 -18.45
N GLY A 95 4.18 14.30 -18.53
CA GLY A 95 4.68 15.16 -17.46
C GLY A 95 5.41 14.44 -16.32
N PRO A 96 5.83 15.17 -15.27
CA PRO A 96 6.71 14.62 -14.22
C PRO A 96 6.07 13.48 -13.41
N ASN A 97 4.74 13.40 -13.38
CA ASN A 97 3.98 12.36 -12.67
C ASN A 97 3.72 11.10 -13.51
N ALA A 98 4.00 11.12 -14.82
CA ALA A 98 3.74 10.02 -15.74
C ALA A 98 4.79 8.92 -15.62
N TYR A 99 4.63 8.11 -14.58
CA TYR A 99 5.48 6.97 -14.30
C TYR A 99 4.66 5.90 -13.59
N VAL A 100 4.88 4.64 -13.94
CA VAL A 100 4.24 3.50 -13.27
C VAL A 100 5.25 2.46 -12.79
N CYS A 101 5.14 2.09 -11.52
CA CYS A 101 5.78 0.90 -10.95
C CYS A 101 4.77 -0.24 -10.84
N VAL A 102 5.21 -1.45 -11.15
CA VAL A 102 4.41 -2.66 -10.94
C VAL A 102 5.10 -3.58 -9.96
N THR A 103 4.34 -3.99 -8.95
CA THR A 103 4.74 -5.03 -8.00
C THR A 103 3.76 -6.19 -8.05
N SER A 104 4.21 -7.37 -7.64
CA SER A 104 3.31 -8.52 -7.58
C SER A 104 3.66 -9.49 -6.47
N THR A 105 2.66 -10.28 -6.09
CA THR A 105 2.80 -11.51 -5.33
C THR A 105 2.08 -12.59 -6.10
N VAL A 106 2.83 -13.59 -6.55
CA VAL A 106 2.32 -14.64 -7.42
C VAL A 106 2.56 -16.00 -6.79
N ASP A 107 1.48 -16.77 -6.70
CA ASP A 107 1.43 -18.17 -6.27
C ASP A 107 0.66 -18.94 -7.35
N HIS A 108 1.36 -19.28 -8.44
CA HIS A 108 0.80 -19.93 -9.61
C HIS A 108 1.78 -20.93 -10.23
N PRO A 109 1.36 -22.16 -10.60
CA PRO A 109 2.27 -23.20 -11.11
C PRO A 109 3.08 -22.81 -12.36
N LEU A 110 2.51 -21.96 -13.22
CA LEU A 110 3.19 -21.50 -14.44
C LEU A 110 4.17 -20.33 -14.22
N ILE A 111 4.23 -19.77 -13.01
CA ILE A 111 5.06 -18.60 -12.71
C ILE A 111 6.07 -19.00 -11.63
N THR A 112 7.32 -19.17 -12.05
CA THR A 112 8.45 -19.44 -11.14
C THR A 112 9.07 -18.16 -10.58
N ASP A 113 8.87 -17.02 -11.25
CA ASP A 113 9.41 -15.72 -10.86
C ASP A 113 8.34 -14.63 -10.97
N SER A 114 7.98 -14.01 -9.85
CA SER A 114 6.98 -12.93 -9.81
C SER A 114 7.39 -11.70 -10.63
N ARG A 115 8.69 -11.50 -10.89
CA ARG A 115 9.18 -10.42 -11.77
C ARG A 115 8.62 -10.57 -13.18
N PHE A 116 8.35 -11.79 -13.64
CA PHE A 116 7.72 -12.01 -14.94
C PHE A 116 6.31 -11.41 -15.00
N ALA A 117 5.51 -11.58 -13.94
CA ALA A 117 4.19 -10.96 -13.85
C ALA A 117 4.30 -9.43 -13.81
N ASN A 118 5.31 -8.87 -13.13
CA ASN A 118 5.54 -7.42 -13.12
C ASN A 118 5.80 -6.89 -14.52
N VAL A 119 6.69 -7.54 -15.29
CA VAL A 119 7.02 -7.12 -16.66
C VAL A 119 5.78 -7.18 -17.54
N LYS A 120 5.04 -8.30 -17.52
CA LYS A 120 3.83 -8.46 -18.34
C LYS A 120 2.73 -7.45 -18.00
N ALA A 121 2.48 -7.23 -16.71
CA ALA A 121 1.50 -6.25 -16.26
C ALA A 121 1.92 -4.82 -16.61
N LYS A 122 3.20 -4.48 -16.43
CA LYS A 122 3.77 -3.18 -16.81
C LYS A 122 3.62 -2.93 -18.30
N ASP A 123 3.97 -3.90 -19.14
CA ASP A 123 3.82 -3.78 -20.60
C ASP A 123 2.34 -3.55 -20.96
N ALA A 124 1.41 -4.31 -20.36
CA ALA A 124 -0.03 -4.14 -20.59
C ALA A 124 -0.55 -2.73 -20.22
N ILE A 125 -0.08 -2.16 -19.09
CA ILE A 125 -0.45 -0.81 -18.66
C ILE A 125 0.11 0.24 -19.63
N VAL A 126 1.40 0.14 -19.95
CA VAL A 126 2.10 1.11 -20.80
C VAL A 126 1.56 1.08 -22.22
N ASP A 127 1.33 -0.11 -22.79
CA ASP A 127 0.72 -0.28 -24.10
C ASP A 127 -0.69 0.29 -24.12
N ARG A 128 -1.51 0.01 -23.10
CA ARG A 128 -2.87 0.58 -23.00
C ARG A 128 -2.86 2.10 -23.02
N ILE A 129 -1.99 2.73 -22.22
CA ILE A 129 -1.90 4.20 -22.19
C ILE A 129 -1.44 4.71 -23.56
N ARG A 130 -0.36 4.14 -24.12
CA ARG A 130 0.16 4.54 -25.44
C ARG A 130 -0.90 4.43 -26.54
N ASP A 131 -1.65 3.34 -26.58
CA ASP A 131 -2.63 3.09 -27.64
C ASP A 131 -3.85 4.02 -27.53
N LYS A 132 -4.14 4.57 -26.34
CA LYS A 132 -5.27 5.50 -26.10
C LYS A 132 -4.89 6.97 -26.12
N SER A 133 -3.70 7.34 -25.65
CA SER A 133 -3.24 8.73 -25.56
C SER A 133 -2.21 9.12 -26.63
N GLY A 134 -1.61 8.13 -27.31
CA GLY A 134 -0.48 8.33 -28.21
C GLY A 134 0.86 8.54 -27.51
N ILE A 135 0.90 8.54 -26.18
CA ILE A 135 2.09 8.84 -25.37
C ILE A 135 2.45 7.63 -24.52
N ARG A 136 3.73 7.27 -24.52
CA ARG A 136 4.26 6.20 -23.68
C ARG A 136 4.76 6.78 -22.35
N PRO A 137 4.11 6.49 -21.21
CA PRO A 137 4.61 6.92 -19.90
C PRO A 137 5.90 6.19 -19.53
N ASP A 138 6.65 6.75 -18.59
CA ASP A 138 7.85 6.11 -18.05
C ASP A 138 7.47 4.95 -17.09
N SER A 139 8.40 4.04 -16.81
CA SER A 139 8.17 2.92 -15.92
C SER A 139 9.46 2.37 -15.32
N GLY A 140 9.40 1.91 -14.07
CA GLY A 140 10.59 1.39 -13.38
C GLY A 140 10.29 0.74 -12.02
N PRO A 141 11.35 0.43 -11.24
CA PRO A 141 11.23 -0.21 -9.93
C PRO A 141 10.97 0.75 -8.75
N GLU A 142 11.14 2.06 -8.95
CA GLU A 142 10.95 3.10 -7.93
C GLU A 142 9.46 3.18 -7.52
N LYS A 143 9.20 3.31 -6.22
CA LYS A 143 7.85 3.37 -5.64
C LYS A 143 7.48 4.78 -5.18
N ASP A 144 8.11 5.77 -5.78
CA ASP A 144 7.95 7.18 -5.46
C ASP A 144 6.80 7.83 -6.23
N LYS A 145 6.21 7.14 -7.22
CA LYS A 145 5.05 7.62 -8.00
C LYS A 145 3.90 6.60 -7.98
N ALA A 146 3.14 6.47 -9.08
CA ALA A 146 2.03 5.53 -9.13
C ALA A 146 2.52 4.08 -9.05
N VAL A 147 1.94 3.30 -8.14
CA VAL A 147 2.29 1.89 -7.94
C VAL A 147 1.05 1.03 -8.13
N VAL A 148 1.15 0.04 -9.02
CA VAL A 148 0.14 -0.99 -9.23
C VAL A 148 0.62 -2.29 -8.58
N HIS A 149 -0.22 -2.90 -7.76
CA HIS A 149 0.07 -4.18 -7.14
C HIS A 149 -0.83 -5.28 -7.73
N ILE A 150 -0.21 -6.37 -8.16
CA ILE A 150 -0.90 -7.54 -8.71
C ILE A 150 -0.76 -8.70 -7.71
N TYR A 151 -1.88 -9.17 -7.18
CA TYR A 151 -1.93 -10.41 -6.42
C TYR A 151 -2.52 -11.50 -7.30
N TRP A 152 -1.75 -12.53 -7.63
CA TRP A 152 -2.21 -13.65 -8.44
C TRP A 152 -1.99 -14.96 -7.70
N ARG A 153 -3.09 -15.63 -7.35
CA ARG A 153 -3.05 -16.93 -6.69
C ARG A 153 -4.01 -17.88 -7.37
N ASN A 154 -3.53 -19.08 -7.69
CA ASN A 154 -4.32 -20.07 -8.46
C ASN A 154 -4.92 -19.42 -9.73
N ASP A 155 -6.19 -19.67 -10.03
CA ASP A 155 -6.87 -19.13 -11.20
C ASP A 155 -7.40 -17.69 -11.02
N GLN A 156 -7.02 -16.97 -9.95
CA GLN A 156 -7.56 -15.66 -9.62
C GLN A 156 -6.47 -14.59 -9.48
N ALA A 157 -6.65 -13.49 -10.22
CA ALA A 157 -5.82 -12.30 -10.11
C ALA A 157 -6.64 -11.11 -9.59
N MET A 158 -6.01 -10.30 -8.76
CA MET A 158 -6.54 -9.07 -8.19
C MET A 158 -5.56 -7.94 -8.50
N VAL A 159 -6.09 -6.82 -8.98
CA VAL A 159 -5.32 -5.63 -9.32
C VAL A 159 -5.65 -4.53 -8.31
N TYR A 160 -4.62 -3.93 -7.74
CA TYR A 160 -4.74 -2.86 -6.75
C TYR A 160 -3.95 -1.63 -7.16
N LEU A 161 -4.46 -0.45 -6.77
CA LEU A 161 -3.63 0.73 -6.61
C LEU A 161 -2.97 0.64 -5.23
N ASP A 162 -1.64 0.61 -5.18
CA ASP A 162 -0.90 0.75 -3.93
C ASP A 162 -0.83 2.24 -3.58
N THR A 163 -1.72 2.62 -2.66
CA THR A 163 -1.91 4.01 -2.23
C THR A 163 -0.80 4.48 -1.29
N SER A 164 -0.03 3.55 -0.72
CA SER A 164 1.10 3.86 0.15
C SER A 164 2.37 4.21 -0.63
N GLY A 165 2.58 3.54 -1.77
CA GLY A 165 3.84 3.58 -2.52
C GLY A 165 4.96 2.88 -1.76
N ASP A 166 5.83 3.66 -1.13
CA ASP A 166 6.86 3.11 -0.25
C ASP A 166 6.24 2.56 1.06
N ARG A 167 6.82 1.51 1.65
CA ARG A 167 6.24 0.83 2.84
C ARG A 167 5.93 1.83 3.95
N LEU A 168 4.77 1.70 4.59
CA LEU A 168 4.32 2.60 5.66
C LEU A 168 5.27 2.62 6.84
N SER A 169 5.93 1.50 7.15
CA SER A 169 6.96 1.43 8.20
C SER A 169 8.04 2.53 8.04
N ARG A 170 8.35 2.99 6.82
CA ARG A 170 9.24 4.13 6.60
C ARG A 170 8.53 5.44 6.97
N ARG A 171 8.51 5.79 8.26
CA ARG A 171 7.85 6.99 8.81
C ARG A 171 8.53 8.31 8.43
N GLY A 172 9.79 8.26 7.98
CA GLY A 172 10.59 9.44 7.61
C GLY A 172 11.56 9.93 8.70
N TYR A 173 11.43 9.48 9.96
CA TYR A 173 12.34 9.91 11.03
C TYR A 173 13.71 9.19 11.01
N ARG A 174 13.80 8.00 10.41
CA ARG A 174 15.01 7.18 10.45
C ARG A 174 16.04 7.70 9.46
N LYS A 175 17.02 8.46 9.97
CA LYS A 175 18.15 8.99 9.18
C LYS A 175 19.31 8.01 9.06
N ILE A 176 19.61 7.28 10.13
CA ILE A 176 20.75 6.35 10.20
C ILE A 176 20.22 4.93 10.41
N PRO A 177 20.07 4.13 9.34
CA PRO A 177 19.81 2.71 9.50
C PRO A 177 21.07 2.03 10.04
N LEU A 178 21.01 1.51 11.27
CA LEU A 178 22.01 0.56 11.77
C LEU A 178 21.84 -0.80 11.05
N ALA A 179 22.64 -1.81 11.41
CA ALA A 179 22.71 -3.08 10.65
C ALA A 179 21.36 -3.83 10.53
N ALA A 180 20.53 -3.84 11.58
CA ALA A 180 19.27 -4.59 11.59
C ALA A 180 18.20 -3.94 12.48
N PRO A 181 17.71 -2.73 12.15
CA PRO A 181 16.67 -2.10 12.94
C PRO A 181 15.34 -2.83 12.79
N MET A 182 14.63 -2.96 13.92
CA MET A 182 13.24 -3.37 13.93
C MET A 182 12.41 -2.42 13.06
N GLN A 183 11.49 -2.97 12.27
CA GLN A 183 10.54 -2.15 11.50
C GLN A 183 9.61 -1.39 12.44
N GLU A 184 9.32 -0.15 12.09
CA GLU A 184 8.57 0.81 12.89
C GLU A 184 7.14 0.32 13.18
N ASN A 185 6.48 -0.29 12.18
CA ASN A 185 5.16 -0.86 12.35
C ASN A 185 5.15 -2.08 13.28
N LEU A 186 6.20 -2.92 13.25
CA LEU A 186 6.36 -4.01 14.20
C LEU A 186 6.59 -3.48 15.61
N ALA A 187 7.42 -2.44 15.77
CA ALA A 187 7.65 -1.78 17.06
C ALA A 187 6.34 -1.20 17.64
N ALA A 188 5.55 -0.49 16.83
CA ALA A 188 4.23 0.00 17.24
C ALA A 188 3.30 -1.15 17.66
N SER A 189 3.28 -2.24 16.88
CA SER A 189 2.45 -3.42 17.19
C SER A 189 2.83 -4.05 18.53
N LEU A 190 4.13 -4.16 18.84
CA LEU A 190 4.59 -4.67 20.12
C LEU A 190 4.17 -3.78 21.29
N ILE A 191 4.24 -2.46 21.13
CA ILE A 191 3.79 -1.52 22.18
C ILE A 191 2.30 -1.69 22.43
N LEU A 192 1.48 -1.75 21.37
CA LEU A 192 0.04 -2.00 21.48
C LEU A 192 -0.24 -3.36 22.15
N ALA A 193 0.54 -4.39 21.84
CA ALA A 193 0.43 -5.71 22.45
C ALA A 193 0.68 -5.70 23.97
N THR A 194 1.52 -4.79 24.48
CA THR A 194 1.73 -4.66 25.93
C THR A 194 0.54 -4.04 26.67
N GLY A 195 -0.40 -3.42 25.95
CA GLY A 195 -1.49 -2.65 26.54
C GLY A 195 -1.06 -1.30 27.13
N TRP A 196 0.20 -0.87 26.93
CA TRP A 196 0.70 0.41 27.44
C TRP A 196 -0.07 1.60 26.84
N GLN A 197 -0.54 2.49 27.71
CA GLN A 197 -1.46 3.59 27.37
C GLN A 197 -0.81 4.98 27.35
N GLY A 198 0.53 5.08 27.34
CA GLY A 198 1.19 6.39 27.33
C GLY A 198 1.24 7.14 28.66
N ARG A 199 0.68 6.57 29.74
CA ARG A 199 0.50 7.27 31.04
C ARG A 199 1.54 6.89 32.10
N THR A 200 2.34 5.86 31.85
CA THR A 200 3.38 5.38 32.76
C THR A 200 4.74 5.43 32.06
N PRO A 201 5.86 5.47 32.83
CA PRO A 201 7.20 5.42 32.24
C PRO A 201 7.36 4.23 31.29
N PHE A 202 7.92 4.48 30.10
CA PHE A 202 8.27 3.45 29.13
C PHE A 202 9.79 3.29 29.10
N VAL A 203 10.28 2.11 29.48
CA VAL A 203 11.72 1.82 29.55
C VAL A 203 12.08 0.75 28.53
N ASN A 204 12.97 1.09 27.60
CA ASN A 204 13.63 0.12 26.73
C ASN A 204 15.13 0.10 27.07
N PRO A 205 15.61 -0.87 27.86
CA PRO A 205 16.99 -0.88 28.37
C PRO A 205 18.03 -1.18 27.29
N MET A 206 17.62 -1.73 26.14
CA MET A 206 18.50 -2.07 25.01
C MET A 206 17.96 -1.39 23.73
N CYS A 207 17.86 -0.06 23.77
CA CYS A 207 17.07 0.70 22.80
C CYS A 207 17.66 0.75 21.38
N GLY A 208 18.95 0.50 21.20
CA GLY A 208 19.63 0.54 19.91
C GLY A 208 19.35 1.86 19.17
N SER A 209 18.73 1.77 17.98
CA SER A 209 18.31 2.95 17.20
C SER A 209 17.10 3.72 17.76
N GLY A 210 16.60 3.36 18.94
CA GLY A 210 15.50 4.04 19.63
C GLY A 210 14.10 3.80 19.05
N THR A 211 13.93 2.84 18.13
CA THR A 211 12.67 2.65 17.38
C THR A 211 11.44 2.50 18.29
N LEU A 212 11.52 1.63 19.31
CA LEU A 212 10.43 1.46 20.28
C LEU A 212 10.15 2.74 21.09
N ALA A 213 11.18 3.48 21.49
CA ALA A 213 10.99 4.71 22.26
C ALA A 213 10.34 5.81 21.42
N ILE A 214 10.71 5.92 20.14
CA ILE A 214 10.12 6.87 19.19
C ILE A 214 8.65 6.52 18.93
N GLU A 215 8.34 5.25 18.62
CA GLU A 215 6.95 4.82 18.41
C GLU A 215 6.10 4.97 19.68
N ALA A 216 6.65 4.69 20.87
CA ALA A 216 5.97 4.91 22.14
C ALA A 216 5.63 6.39 22.35
N ALA A 217 6.58 7.30 22.09
CA ALA A 217 6.33 8.74 22.16
C ALA A 217 5.27 9.19 21.14
N MET A 218 5.30 8.67 19.91
CA MET A 218 4.31 8.98 18.87
C MET A 218 2.90 8.49 19.26
N ILE A 219 2.79 7.33 19.90
CA ILE A 219 1.54 6.79 20.43
C ILE A 219 1.03 7.67 21.59
N ALA A 220 1.87 7.96 22.58
CA ALA A 220 1.49 8.74 23.75
C ALA A 220 1.08 10.18 23.42
N LEU A 221 1.68 10.77 22.38
CA LEU A 221 1.35 12.11 21.88
C LEU A 221 0.25 12.11 20.82
N HIS A 222 -0.38 10.97 20.54
CA HIS A 222 -1.39 10.81 19.48
C HIS A 222 -0.95 11.34 18.10
N ARG A 223 0.35 11.30 17.79
CA ARG A 223 0.89 11.81 16.51
C ARG A 223 0.71 10.78 15.42
N ALA A 224 0.12 11.15 14.29
CA ALA A 224 -0.07 10.25 13.16
C ALA A 224 1.28 9.71 12.63
N PRO A 225 1.41 8.39 12.40
CA PRO A 225 2.66 7.79 11.92
C PRO A 225 3.08 8.29 10.52
N GLY A 226 2.11 8.68 9.68
CA GLY A 226 2.36 9.20 8.34
C GLY A 226 2.78 10.68 8.30
N LEU A 227 2.76 11.41 9.42
CA LEU A 227 2.98 12.87 9.43
C LEU A 227 4.35 13.30 8.90
N GLY A 228 5.37 12.45 9.07
CA GLY A 228 6.74 12.72 8.59
C GLY A 228 7.00 12.29 7.14
N ARG A 229 5.97 11.76 6.44
CA ARG A 229 6.09 11.31 5.06
C ARG A 229 5.53 12.37 4.12
N ASN A 230 6.32 12.72 3.12
CA ASN A 230 5.94 13.71 2.11
C ASN A 230 5.43 13.07 0.81
N ASN A 231 5.45 11.74 0.71
CA ASN A 231 5.16 11.03 -0.53
C ASN A 231 4.32 9.78 -0.31
N TYR A 232 3.28 9.63 -1.13
CA TYR A 232 2.37 8.49 -1.13
C TYR A 232 1.95 8.13 -2.55
N GLY A 233 1.69 6.84 -2.80
CA GLY A 233 1.28 6.37 -4.12
C GLY A 233 -0.03 6.99 -4.63
N PHE A 234 -0.96 7.32 -3.73
CA PHE A 234 -2.22 7.96 -4.10
C PHE A 234 -2.04 9.37 -4.73
N MET A 235 -0.95 10.08 -4.44
CA MET A 235 -0.68 11.43 -4.96
C MET A 235 -0.48 11.46 -6.48
N TYR A 236 -0.22 10.30 -7.06
CA TYR A 236 0.10 10.10 -8.48
C TYR A 236 -1.02 9.41 -9.25
N ILE A 237 -2.19 9.25 -8.63
CA ILE A 237 -3.41 8.86 -9.33
C ILE A 237 -4.02 10.12 -9.94
N LYS A 238 -4.49 10.00 -11.19
CA LYS A 238 -5.07 11.12 -11.95
C LYS A 238 -6.21 11.75 -11.16
N ASP A 239 -6.33 13.07 -11.29
CA ASP A 239 -7.30 13.90 -10.56
C ASP A 239 -7.14 13.87 -9.03
N PHE A 240 -5.93 13.60 -8.52
CA PHE A 240 -5.62 13.69 -7.09
C PHE A 240 -6.09 15.04 -6.52
N PRO A 241 -6.94 15.06 -5.47
CA PRO A 241 -7.44 16.29 -4.88
C PRO A 241 -6.33 16.97 -4.08
N TYR A 242 -5.55 17.82 -4.74
CA TYR A 242 -4.51 18.65 -4.10
C TYR A 242 -5.09 19.68 -3.11
N ALA A 243 -6.40 19.92 -3.13
CA ALA A 243 -7.10 20.83 -2.24
C ALA A 243 -8.06 20.05 -1.33
N LEU A 244 -7.66 19.91 -0.06
CA LEU A 244 -8.55 19.71 1.09
C LEU A 244 -8.27 20.80 2.11
#